data_AF-A0A0P7E003-F1
#
_entry.id   AF-A0A0P7E003-F1
#
_cell.length_a   1.000
_cell.length_b   1.000
_cell.length_c   1.000
_cell.angle_alpha   90.00
_cell.angle_beta   90.00
_cell.angle_gamma   90.00
#
_symmetry.space_group_name_H-M   'P 1'
#
loop_
_entity.id
_entity.type
_entity.pdbx_description
1 polymer ?
#
loop_
_entity_poly.entity_id
_entity_poly.type
_entity_poly.pdbx_seq_one_letter_code
_entity_poly.pdbx_strand_id
1 'polypeptide(L)'
;MSEQPHVGLSLVNKAPLGFALSVLVAVIAGFAYTELTINTLFYALAGGLVCSLLLLGYWSGKGGIFFILGVLTPLALVMVSPLTTMAALLYLLSGFFAGFWLVLLGYKFISKKA
;
A
#
# COMPACT_ATOMS: atom_id res chain seq x y z
N MET A 1 -1.42 21.46 -23.65
CA MET A 1 -1.45 21.23 -22.20
C MET A 1 -0.19 20.46 -21.85
N SER A 2 0.63 21.01 -20.96
CA SER A 2 1.93 20.43 -20.57
C SER A 2 1.74 19.03 -20.00
N GLU A 3 2.55 18.08 -20.47
CA GLU A 3 2.65 16.72 -19.94
C GLU A 3 3.26 16.74 -18.53
N GLN A 4 2.51 17.25 -17.55
CA GLN A 4 2.90 17.03 -16.16
C GLN A 4 2.80 15.53 -15.89
N PRO A 5 3.85 14.91 -15.33
CA PRO A 5 3.81 13.49 -15.04
C PRO A 5 2.64 13.29 -14.07
N HIS A 6 1.60 12.58 -14.53
CA HIS A 6 0.50 12.14 -13.69
C HIS A 6 1.12 11.65 -12.37
N VAL A 7 0.73 12.22 -11.23
CA VAL A 7 1.37 11.95 -9.91
C VAL A 7 1.50 10.44 -9.65
N GLY A 8 0.52 9.65 -10.15
CA GLY A 8 0.56 8.19 -10.16
C GLY A 8 1.74 7.56 -10.91
N LEU A 9 2.20 8.13 -12.04
CA LEU A 9 3.32 7.61 -12.83
C LEU A 9 4.66 7.78 -12.10
N SER A 10 4.84 8.90 -11.39
CA SER A 10 6.02 9.11 -10.52
C SER A 10 6.05 8.09 -9.38
N LEU A 11 4.89 7.82 -8.77
CA LEU A 11 4.74 6.79 -7.73
C LEU A 11 5.02 5.38 -8.24
N VAL A 12 4.46 5.01 -9.39
CA VAL A 12 4.68 3.70 -10.04
C VAL A 12 6.18 3.47 -10.32
N ASN A 13 6.91 4.51 -10.74
CA ASN A 13 8.34 4.38 -10.98
C ASN A 13 9.14 4.09 -9.71
N LYS A 14 8.73 4.66 -8.56
CA LYS A 14 9.34 4.45 -7.24
C LYS A 14 8.83 3.21 -6.49
N ALA A 15 7.80 2.53 -7.01
CA ALA A 15 7.19 1.37 -6.38
C ALA A 15 8.18 0.24 -5.98
N PRO A 16 9.25 -0.09 -6.76
CA PRO A 16 10.23 -1.09 -6.32
C PRO A 16 10.95 -0.69 -5.03
N LEU A 17 11.34 0.58 -4.91
CA LEU A 17 12.01 1.11 -3.73
C LEU A 17 11.04 1.15 -2.55
N GLY A 18 9.81 1.62 -2.78
CA GLY A 18 8.75 1.63 -1.76
C GLY A 18 8.49 0.24 -1.19
N PHE A 19 8.33 -0.76 -2.07
CA PHE A 19 8.12 -2.15 -1.67
C PHE A 19 9.28 -2.70 -0.84
N ALA A 20 10.52 -2.51 -1.30
CA ALA A 20 11.71 -2.96 -0.59
C ALA A 20 11.81 -2.35 0.82
N LEU A 21 11.50 -1.05 0.96
CA LEU A 21 11.49 -0.39 2.28
C LEU A 21 10.37 -0.94 3.18
N SER A 22 9.17 -1.18 2.64
CA SER A 22 8.07 -1.75 3.44
C SER A 22 8.40 -3.15 3.96
N VAL A 23 9.00 -4.00 3.12
CA VAL A 23 9.46 -5.33 3.53
C VAL A 23 10.57 -5.22 4.57
N LEU A 24 11.55 -4.34 4.38
CA LEU A 24 12.64 -4.14 5.33
C LEU A 24 12.12 -3.73 6.72
N VAL A 25 11.17 -2.79 6.77
CA VAL A 25 10.54 -2.37 8.04
C VAL A 25 9.80 -3.53 8.70
N ALA A 26 9.04 -4.33 7.94
CA ALA A 26 8.34 -5.50 8.47
C ALA A 26 9.31 -6.54 9.06
N VAL A 27 10.44 -6.79 8.37
CA VAL A 27 11.48 -7.71 8.84
C VAL A 27 12.12 -7.20 10.14
N ILE A 28 12.50 -5.92 10.20
CA ILE A 28 13.06 -5.30 11.41
C ILE A 28 12.06 -5.38 12.57
N ALA A 29 10.78 -5.11 12.32
CA ALA A 29 9.73 -5.24 13.35
C ALA A 29 9.63 -6.68 13.87
N GLY A 30 9.78 -7.69 13.02
CA GLY A 30 9.80 -9.09 13.45
C GLY A 30 10.96 -9.47 14.36
N PHE A 31 12.15 -8.95 14.08
CA PHE A 31 13.30 -9.16 14.96
C PHE A 31 13.22 -8.35 16.25
N ALA A 32 12.71 -7.12 16.20
CA ALA A 32 12.69 -6.21 17.36
C ALA A 32 11.63 -6.57 18.40
N TYR A 33 10.46 -7.06 17.96
CA TYR A 33 9.34 -7.31 18.86
C TYR A 33 9.07 -8.79 19.12
N THR A 34 9.58 -9.73 18.31
CA THR A 34 9.34 -11.19 18.42
C THR A 34 7.86 -11.63 18.46
N GLU A 35 6.91 -10.70 18.32
CA GLU A 35 5.47 -10.93 18.25
C GLU A 35 5.00 -10.82 16.79
N LEU A 36 4.91 -11.96 16.11
CA LEU A 36 4.45 -11.99 14.72
C LEU A 36 2.92 -12.00 14.67
N THR A 37 2.31 -10.86 14.35
CA THR A 37 0.86 -10.74 14.15
C THR A 37 0.48 -11.00 12.69
N ILE A 38 0.58 -12.28 12.26
CA ILE A 38 0.34 -12.69 10.86
C ILE A 38 -1.03 -12.22 10.35
N ASN A 39 -2.08 -12.30 11.17
CA ASN A 39 -3.42 -11.85 10.78
C ASN A 39 -3.44 -10.34 10.47
N THR A 40 -2.78 -9.52 11.29
CA THR A 40 -2.64 -8.08 11.06
C THR A 40 -1.90 -7.81 9.77
N LEU A 41 -0.83 -8.55 9.48
CA LEU A 41 -0.09 -8.45 8.22
C LEU A 41 -0.97 -8.79 7.00
N PHE A 42 -1.81 -9.82 7.11
CA PHE A 42 -2.69 -10.24 6.02
C PHE A 42 -3.77 -9.18 5.73
N TYR A 43 -4.45 -8.68 6.77
CA TYR A 43 -5.42 -7.58 6.62
C TYR A 43 -4.76 -6.32 6.05
N ALA A 44 -3.55 -6.03 6.52
CA ALA A 44 -2.77 -4.90 6.03
C ALA A 44 -2.47 -5.01 4.54
N LEU A 45 -1.92 -6.15 4.10
CA LEU A 45 -1.66 -6.42 2.69
C LEU A 45 -2.91 -6.26 1.84
N ALA A 46 -4.03 -6.88 2.25
CA ALA A 46 -5.29 -6.76 1.54
C ALA A 46 -5.79 -5.31 1.45
N GLY A 47 -5.72 -4.55 2.54
CA GLY A 47 -6.08 -3.12 2.55
C GLY A 47 -5.18 -2.29 1.64
N GLY A 48 -3.88 -2.59 1.60
CA GLY A 48 -2.93 -1.95 0.68
C GLY A 48 -3.24 -2.21 -0.79
N LEU A 49 -3.57 -3.47 -1.13
CA LEU A 49 -3.98 -3.86 -2.47
C LEU A 49 -5.26 -3.11 -2.89
N VAL A 50 -6.28 -3.09 -2.03
CA VAL A 50 -7.55 -2.39 -2.31
C VAL A 50 -7.33 -0.90 -2.46
N CYS A 51 -6.59 -0.27 -1.54
CA CYS A 51 -6.30 1.16 -1.59
C CYS A 51 -5.59 1.56 -2.88
N SER A 52 -4.53 0.84 -3.27
CA SER A 52 -3.78 1.12 -4.50
C SER A 52 -4.61 0.91 -5.76
N LEU A 53 -5.47 -0.12 -5.82
CA LEU A 53 -6.40 -0.31 -6.95
C LEU A 53 -7.39 0.85 -7.10
N LEU A 54 -7.93 1.35 -5.98
CA LEU A 54 -8.81 2.51 -5.97
C LEU A 54 -8.06 3.77 -6.44
N LEU A 55 -6.86 4.02 -5.91
CA LEU A 55 -6.06 5.17 -6.32
C LEU A 55 -5.59 5.08 -7.79
N LEU A 56 -5.27 3.89 -8.29
CA LEU A 56 -5.02 3.67 -9.71
C LEU A 56 -6.27 4.05 -10.54
N GLY A 57 -7.46 3.61 -10.11
CA GLY A 57 -8.72 4.00 -10.75
C GLY A 57 -8.91 5.52 -10.81
N TYR A 58 -8.60 6.22 -9.71
CA TYR A 58 -8.60 7.68 -9.67
C TYR A 58 -7.57 8.28 -10.65
N TRP A 59 -6.32 7.80 -10.63
CA TRP A 59 -5.27 8.29 -11.52
C TRP A 59 -5.55 8.01 -12.99
N SER A 60 -6.31 6.96 -13.31
CA SER A 60 -6.82 6.67 -14.66
C SER A 60 -8.04 7.52 -15.07
N GLY A 61 -8.48 8.47 -14.25
CA GLY A 61 -9.57 9.39 -14.59
C GLY A 61 -10.98 8.86 -14.35
N LYS A 62 -11.16 7.76 -13.59
CA LYS A 62 -12.50 7.19 -13.29
C LYS A 62 -13.35 8.02 -12.31
N GLY A 63 -12.83 9.15 -11.82
CA GLY A 63 -13.54 10.13 -10.99
C GLY A 63 -13.04 10.21 -9.54
N GLY A 64 -13.41 11.29 -8.85
CA GLY A 64 -12.95 11.60 -7.49
C GLY A 64 -13.44 10.64 -6.39
N ILE A 65 -14.51 9.88 -6.64
CA ILE A 65 -15.01 8.89 -5.66
C ILE A 65 -13.98 7.81 -5.35
N PHE A 66 -13.18 7.41 -6.35
CA PHE A 66 -12.10 6.44 -6.19
C PHE A 66 -10.99 6.95 -5.25
N PHE A 67 -10.71 8.26 -5.29
CA PHE A 67 -9.79 8.88 -4.35
C PHE A 67 -10.33 8.85 -2.92
N ILE A 68 -11.59 9.24 -2.73
CA ILE A 68 -12.26 9.23 -1.42
C ILE A 68 -12.23 7.81 -0.83
N LEU A 69 -12.67 6.81 -1.59
CA LEU A 69 -12.66 5.41 -1.14
C LEU A 69 -11.25 4.90 -0.88
N GLY A 70 -10.27 5.28 -1.70
CA GLY A 70 -8.87 4.93 -1.50
C GLY A 70 -8.32 5.47 -0.19
N VAL A 71 -8.59 6.74 0.13
CA VAL A 71 -8.16 7.38 1.38
C VAL A 71 -8.92 6.84 2.59
N LEU A 72 -10.18 6.42 2.43
CA LEU A 72 -10.95 5.78 3.51
C LEU A 72 -10.47 4.35 3.83
N THR A 73 -9.80 3.68 2.88
CA THR A 73 -9.32 2.30 3.08
C THR A 73 -8.36 2.14 4.27
N PRO A 74 -7.27 2.93 4.41
CA PRO A 74 -6.41 2.84 5.59
C PRO A 74 -7.14 3.21 6.89
N LEU A 75 -8.10 4.14 6.85
CA LEU A 75 -8.92 4.48 8.02
C LEU A 75 -9.77 3.27 8.47
N ALA A 76 -10.49 2.65 7.54
CA ALA A 76 -11.28 1.45 7.82
C ALA A 76 -10.39 0.32 8.35
N LEU A 77 -9.21 0.14 7.78
CA LEU A 77 -8.25 -0.88 8.20
C LEU A 77 -7.77 -0.69 9.64
N VAL A 78 -7.50 0.56 10.06
CA VAL A 78 -7.15 0.88 11.46
C VAL A 78 -8.31 0.56 12.40
N MET A 79 -9.55 0.84 11.99
CA MET A 79 -10.74 0.60 12.82
C MET A 79 -11.05 -0.89 13.05
N VAL A 80 -10.70 -1.76 12.09
CA VAL A 80 -11.00 -3.21 12.16
C VAL A 80 -9.83 -4.06 12.65
N SER A 81 -8.63 -3.48 12.72
CA SER A 81 -7.44 -4.22 13.14
C SER A 81 -7.28 -4.19 14.66
N PRO A 82 -7.06 -5.33 15.33
CA PRO A 82 -6.77 -5.36 16.75
C PRO A 82 -5.36 -4.82 17.00
N LEU A 83 -5.27 -3.52 17.30
CA LEU A 83 -4.01 -2.81 17.55
C LEU A 83 -3.77 -2.69 19.06
N THR A 84 -3.31 -3.76 19.68
CA THR A 84 -3.02 -3.79 21.13
C THR A 84 -1.57 -3.43 21.47
N THR A 85 -0.68 -3.43 20.49
CA THR A 85 0.76 -3.18 20.68
C THR A 85 1.34 -2.30 19.57
N MET A 86 2.49 -1.68 19.85
CA MET A 86 3.26 -0.93 18.83
C MET A 86 3.72 -1.84 17.68
N ALA A 87 4.03 -3.11 17.98
CA ALA A 87 4.39 -4.10 16.97
C ALA A 87 3.24 -4.30 15.96
N ALA A 88 2.00 -4.47 16.45
CA ALA A 88 0.83 -4.62 15.59
C ALA A 88 0.64 -3.42 14.66
N LEU A 89 0.88 -2.18 15.15
CA LEU A 89 0.83 -0.98 14.32
C LEU A 89 1.91 -0.97 13.24
N LEU A 90 3.15 -1.33 13.57
CA LEU A 90 4.25 -1.41 12.60
C LEU A 90 3.98 -2.46 11.53
N TYR A 91 3.44 -3.62 11.90
CA TYR A 91 3.01 -4.65 10.93
C TYR A 91 1.85 -4.19 10.06
N LEU A 92 0.89 -3.45 10.63
CA LEU A 92 -0.21 -2.88 9.88
C LEU A 92 0.29 -1.90 8.81
N LEU A 93 1.16 -0.97 9.20
CA LEU A 93 1.68 0.04 8.27
C LEU A 93 2.59 -0.59 7.20
N SER A 94 3.54 -1.42 7.62
CA SER A 94 4.48 -2.06 6.69
C SER A 94 3.77 -3.02 5.72
N GLY A 95 2.82 -3.82 6.20
CA GLY A 95 1.99 -4.70 5.36
C GLY A 95 1.11 -3.90 4.39
N PHE A 96 0.50 -2.81 4.85
CA PHE A 96 -0.32 -1.94 4.01
C PHE A 96 0.49 -1.34 2.88
N PHE A 97 1.64 -0.74 3.18
CA PHE A 97 2.49 -0.18 2.13
C PHE A 97 3.08 -1.26 1.24
N ALA A 98 3.45 -2.43 1.77
CA ALA A 98 3.91 -3.54 0.92
C ALA A 98 2.84 -3.95 -0.11
N GLY A 99 1.59 -4.11 0.32
CA GLY A 99 0.47 -4.42 -0.58
C GLY A 99 0.23 -3.30 -1.59
N PHE A 100 0.26 -2.05 -1.13
CA PHE A 100 0.10 -0.87 -1.99
C PHE A 100 1.15 -0.84 -3.11
N TRP A 101 2.42 -0.99 -2.76
CA TRP A 101 3.52 -0.96 -3.74
C TRP A 101 3.51 -2.18 -4.67
N LEU A 102 3.04 -3.34 -4.20
CA LEU A 102 2.93 -4.55 -5.00
C LEU A 102 1.99 -4.34 -6.20
N VAL A 103 0.84 -3.70 -6.01
CA VAL A 103 -0.06 -3.36 -7.13
C VAL A 103 0.60 -2.39 -8.10
N LEU A 104 1.24 -1.35 -7.60
CA LEU A 104 1.93 -0.37 -8.46
C LEU A 104 3.10 -0.99 -9.24
N LEU A 105 3.82 -1.92 -8.62
CA LEU A 105 4.83 -2.75 -9.28
C LEU A 105 4.22 -3.59 -10.39
N GLY A 106 3.13 -4.32 -10.11
CA GLY A 106 2.41 -5.09 -11.11
C GLY A 106 1.94 -4.23 -12.28
N TYR A 107 1.37 -3.06 -11.99
CA TYR A 107 0.97 -2.08 -13.00
C TYR A 107 2.16 -1.62 -13.85
N LYS A 108 3.32 -1.34 -13.24
CA LYS A 108 4.56 -0.98 -13.96
C LYS A 108 4.97 -2.06 -14.95
N PHE A 109 4.95 -3.33 -14.55
CA PHE A 109 5.36 -4.45 -15.40
C PHE A 109 4.39 -4.71 -16.55
N ILE A 110 3.09 -4.57 -16.31
CA ILE A 110 2.06 -4.70 -17.36
C ILE A 110 2.19 -3.54 -18.35
N SER A 111 2.30 -2.30 -17.87
CA SER A 111 2.40 -1.11 -18.73
C SER A 111 3.71 -1.03 -19.52
N LYS A 112 4.80 -1.64 -19.04
CA LYS A 112 6.06 -1.74 -19.81
C LYS A 112 6.01 -2.75 -20.96
N LYS A 113 5.05 -3.69 -20.93
CA LYS A 113 4.86 -4.71 -21.96
C LYS A 113 3.88 -4.28 -23.06
N ALA A 114 3.05 -3.27 -22.80
CA ALA A 114 2.12 -2.67 -23.76
C ALA A 114 2.82 -1.57 -24.57
#